data_AF-A0A674JJU9-F1
#
_entry.id   AF-A0A674JJU9-F1
#
_cell.length_a   1.000
_cell.length_b   1.000
_cell.length_c   1.000
_cell.angle_alpha   90.00
_cell.angle_beta   90.00
_cell.angle_gamma   90.00
#
_symmetry.space_group_name_H-M   'P 1'
#
loop_
_entity.id
_entity.type
_entity.pdbx_description
1 polymer ?
#
loop_
_entity_poly.entity_id
_entity_poly.type
_entity_poly.pdbx_seq_one_letter_code
_entity_poly.pdbx_strand_id
1 'polypeptide(L)'
;MLGKGMTWTKYFLILALFTMVAFYEIGPGPISWYITAELFSQSARPVAMGLTSSWNWFHKFIVATFYQPLLHLVGPYVFLLFTGFLVVAVLYTYFRVPETTGCTFKEVAAEFRQADVMEGKSVSPCSPCQALCSWVTTTERSLSL
;
A
#
# COMPACT_ATOMS: atom_id res chain seq x y z
N MET A 1 9.56 -39.94 -8.20
CA MET A 1 8.27 -40.44 -7.67
C MET A 1 7.29 -39.27 -7.54
N LEU A 2 6.81 -38.71 -8.67
CA LEU A 2 5.74 -37.71 -8.65
C LEU A 2 4.40 -38.44 -8.56
N GLY A 3 3.87 -38.52 -7.34
CA GLY A 3 2.59 -39.15 -7.06
C GLY A 3 1.45 -38.49 -7.85
N LYS A 4 0.65 -39.32 -8.51
CA LYS A 4 -0.72 -38.96 -8.92
C LYS A 4 -1.49 -38.54 -7.67
N GLY A 5 -1.81 -37.25 -7.53
CA GLY A 5 -2.58 -36.73 -6.39
C GLY A 5 -3.29 -35.42 -6.75
N MET A 6 -4.62 -35.51 -6.94
CA MET A 6 -5.61 -34.44 -7.09
C MET A 6 -5.35 -33.34 -8.14
N THR A 7 -5.98 -33.50 -9.30
CA THR A 7 -6.24 -32.40 -10.25
C THR A 7 -6.86 -31.17 -9.57
N TRP A 8 -7.68 -31.39 -8.53
CA TRP A 8 -8.29 -30.34 -7.70
C TRP A 8 -7.27 -29.37 -7.06
N THR A 9 -6.13 -29.86 -6.60
CA THR A 9 -5.08 -29.02 -6.01
C THR A 9 -4.50 -28.04 -7.03
N LYS A 10 -4.37 -28.45 -8.31
CA LYS A 10 -3.91 -27.56 -9.38
C LYS A 10 -4.92 -26.44 -9.64
N TYR A 11 -6.20 -26.75 -9.71
CA TYR A 11 -7.27 -25.76 -9.86
C TYR A 11 -7.31 -24.79 -8.67
N PHE A 12 -7.13 -25.31 -7.44
CA PHE A 12 -7.05 -24.48 -6.25
C PHE A 12 -5.86 -23.51 -6.29
N LEU A 13 -4.66 -23.98 -6.66
CA LEU A 13 -3.48 -23.12 -6.80
C LEU A 13 -3.68 -22.05 -7.88
N ILE A 14 -4.28 -22.42 -9.02
CA ILE A 14 -4.60 -21.46 -10.09
C ILE A 14 -5.57 -20.39 -9.57
N LEU A 15 -6.65 -20.80 -8.90
CA LEU A 15 -7.62 -19.87 -8.31
C LEU A 15 -6.94 -18.93 -7.29
N ALA A 16 -6.14 -19.48 -6.38
CA ALA A 16 -5.43 -18.70 -5.38
C ALA A 16 -4.47 -17.68 -6.01
N LEU A 17 -3.77 -18.04 -7.08
CA LEU A 17 -2.90 -17.12 -7.83
C LEU A 17 -3.72 -15.99 -8.48
N PHE A 18 -4.83 -16.31 -9.15
CA PHE A 18 -5.69 -15.29 -9.75
C PHE A 18 -6.29 -14.35 -8.71
N THR A 19 -6.75 -14.88 -7.58
CA THR A 19 -7.28 -14.09 -6.48
C THR A 19 -6.20 -13.15 -5.92
N MET A 20 -4.98 -13.65 -5.71
CA MET A 20 -3.86 -12.82 -5.22
C MET A 20 -3.51 -11.70 -6.20
N VAL A 21 -3.46 -11.99 -7.51
CA VAL A 21 -3.22 -10.99 -8.54
C VAL A 21 -4.36 -9.97 -8.58
N ALA A 22 -5.62 -10.39 -8.50
CA ALA A 22 -6.77 -9.48 -8.49
C ALA A 22 -6.71 -8.50 -7.30
N PHE A 23 -6.37 -8.97 -6.10
CA PHE A 23 -6.18 -8.08 -4.94
C PHE A 23 -5.01 -7.10 -5.12
N TYR A 24 -3.92 -7.54 -5.74
CA TYR A 24 -2.78 -6.67 -6.04
C TYR A 24 -3.16 -5.54 -7.01
N GLU A 25 -3.89 -5.87 -8.09
CA GLU A 25 -4.31 -4.91 -9.12
C GLU A 25 -5.42 -3.96 -8.66
N ILE A 26 -6.21 -4.31 -7.63
CA ILE A 26 -7.22 -3.40 -7.06
C ILE A 26 -6.59 -2.47 -6.00
N GLY A 27 -5.61 -2.96 -5.25
CA GLY A 27 -5.02 -2.22 -4.13
C GLY A 27 -3.65 -1.61 -4.48
N PRO A 28 -2.55 -2.24 -4.03
CA PRO A 28 -1.22 -1.63 -4.03
C PRO A 28 -0.67 -1.35 -5.43
N GLY A 29 -1.11 -2.09 -6.46
CA GLY A 29 -0.70 -1.93 -7.85
C GLY A 29 -0.94 -0.51 -8.37
N PRO A 30 -2.19 -0.12 -8.64
CA PRO A 30 -2.50 1.20 -9.18
C PRO A 30 -2.26 2.33 -8.16
N ILE A 31 -2.59 2.11 -6.88
CA ILE A 31 -2.53 3.18 -5.87
C ILE A 31 -1.10 3.72 -5.72
N SER A 32 -0.08 2.85 -5.72
CA SER A 32 1.33 3.27 -5.59
C SER A 32 1.83 4.14 -6.75
N TRP A 33 1.26 3.97 -7.95
CA TRP A 33 1.59 4.81 -9.11
C TRP A 33 0.91 6.17 -9.04
N TYR A 34 -0.35 6.22 -8.62
CA TYR A 34 -1.11 7.46 -8.54
C TYR A 34 -0.71 8.35 -7.37
N ILE A 35 -0.40 7.77 -6.21
CA ILE A 35 -0.03 8.54 -5.02
C ILE A 35 1.21 9.40 -5.26
N THR A 36 2.18 8.91 -6.05
CA THR A 36 3.36 9.70 -6.44
C THR A 36 2.99 10.90 -7.32
N ALA A 37 1.93 10.81 -8.12
CA ALA A 37 1.46 11.96 -8.90
C ALA A 37 0.70 12.97 -8.03
N GLU A 38 -0.03 12.50 -7.02
CA GLU A 38 -0.85 13.32 -6.11
C GLU A 38 -0.01 14.07 -5.06
N LEU A 39 1.06 13.44 -4.56
CA LEU A 39 1.92 14.00 -3.52
C LEU A 39 2.79 15.17 -4.00
N PHE A 40 3.14 15.19 -5.29
CA PHE A 40 4.09 16.17 -5.84
C PHE A 40 3.42 17.22 -6.72
N SER A 41 3.90 18.46 -6.59
CA SER A 41 3.47 19.57 -7.44
C SER A 41 3.92 19.37 -8.89
N GLN A 42 3.21 20.03 -9.82
CA GLN A 42 3.40 19.83 -11.27
C GLN A 42 4.86 19.98 -11.74
N SER A 43 5.64 20.86 -11.11
CA SER A 43 7.05 21.09 -11.47
C SER A 43 7.99 19.98 -11.00
N ALA A 44 7.72 19.36 -9.85
CA ALA A 44 8.56 18.31 -9.26
C ALA A 44 8.11 16.89 -9.63
N ARG A 45 6.87 16.72 -10.11
CA ARG A 45 6.25 15.43 -10.41
C ARG A 45 7.07 14.53 -11.34
N PRO A 46 7.62 15.01 -12.49
CA PRO A 46 8.36 14.12 -13.39
C PRO A 46 9.62 13.52 -12.75
N VAL A 47 10.32 14.31 -11.92
CA VAL A 47 11.53 13.86 -11.21
C VAL A 47 11.17 12.84 -10.14
N ALA A 48 10.12 13.11 -9.35
CA ALA A 48 9.65 12.19 -8.31
C ALA A 48 9.14 10.86 -8.88
N MET A 49 8.38 10.90 -9.98
CA MET A 49 7.94 9.70 -10.68
C MET A 49 9.11 8.91 -11.27
N GLY A 50 10.12 9.60 -11.83
CA GLY A 50 11.34 8.97 -12.31
C GLY A 50 12.08 8.21 -11.21
N LEU A 51 12.33 8.86 -10.07
CA LEU A 51 13.01 8.23 -8.93
C LEU A 51 12.22 7.03 -8.37
N THR A 52 10.91 7.18 -8.21
CA THR A 52 10.02 6.11 -7.74
C THR A 52 10.04 4.92 -8.70
N SER A 53 10.02 5.19 -10.02
CA SER A 53 10.12 4.16 -11.04
C SER A 53 11.46 3.45 -10.98
N SER A 54 12.58 4.18 -10.91
CA SER A 54 13.91 3.60 -10.80
C SER A 54 14.03 2.71 -9.56
N TRP A 55 13.50 3.16 -8.41
CA TRP A 55 13.48 2.36 -7.19
C TRP A 55 12.63 1.09 -7.33
N ASN A 56 11.46 1.18 -7.98
CA ASN A 56 10.61 0.03 -8.27
C ASN A 56 11.33 -1.02 -9.11
N TRP A 57 11.96 -0.60 -10.20
CA TRP A 57 12.74 -1.50 -11.07
C TRP A 57 13.95 -2.09 -10.37
N PHE A 58 14.62 -1.31 -9.52
CA PHE A 58 15.72 -1.78 -8.70
C PHE A 58 15.29 -2.92 -7.74
N HIS A 59 14.14 -2.80 -7.10
CA HIS A 59 13.59 -3.87 -6.25
C HIS A 59 13.26 -5.13 -7.07
N LYS A 60 12.65 -4.96 -8.24
CA LYS A 60 12.37 -6.09 -9.15
C LYS A 60 13.65 -6.81 -9.56
N PHE A 61 14.72 -6.07 -9.84
CA PHE A 61 16.02 -6.64 -10.16
C PHE A 61 16.58 -7.46 -8.99
N ILE A 62 16.60 -6.89 -7.77
CA ILE A 62 17.04 -7.59 -6.56
C ILE A 62 16.26 -8.89 -6.38
N VAL A 63 14.92 -8.83 -6.39
CA VAL A 63 14.09 -10.02 -6.19
C VAL A 63 14.37 -11.05 -7.28
N ALA A 64 14.43 -10.65 -8.55
CA ALA A 64 14.71 -11.58 -9.64
C ALA A 64 16.08 -12.26 -9.51
N THR A 65 17.12 -11.52 -9.10
CA THR A 65 18.48 -12.06 -8.93
C THR A 65 18.59 -12.99 -7.73
N PHE A 66 18.02 -12.61 -6.58
CA PHE A 66 18.22 -13.35 -5.33
C PHE A 66 17.19 -14.45 -5.10
N TYR A 67 16.03 -14.44 -5.79
CA TYR A 67 14.96 -15.40 -5.56
C TYR A 67 15.39 -16.86 -5.73
N GLN A 68 16.09 -17.21 -6.82
CA GLN A 68 16.53 -18.59 -7.05
C GLN A 68 17.55 -19.07 -5.99
N PRO A 69 18.63 -18.34 -5.70
CA PRO A 69 19.54 -18.69 -4.60
C PRO A 69 18.82 -18.86 -3.25
N LEU A 70 17.89 -17.96 -2.93
CA LEU A 70 17.16 -18.00 -1.67
C LEU A 70 16.22 -19.21 -1.61
N LEU A 71 15.55 -19.54 -2.71
CA LEU A 71 14.70 -20.72 -2.83
C LEU A 71 15.50 -22.02 -2.61
N HIS A 72 16.76 -22.09 -3.06
CA HIS A 72 17.62 -23.25 -2.80
C HIS A 72 18.03 -23.38 -1.33
N LEU A 73 18.21 -22.27 -0.61
CA LEU A 73 18.67 -22.27 0.77
C LEU A 73 17.54 -22.52 1.78
N VAL A 74 16.40 -21.85 1.61
CA VAL A 74 15.27 -21.89 2.56
C VAL A 74 14.03 -22.59 2.00
N GLY A 75 14.05 -23.04 0.74
CA GLY A 75 12.92 -23.74 0.14
C GLY A 75 11.66 -22.86 0.10
N PRO A 76 10.45 -23.45 0.26
CA PRO A 76 9.19 -22.71 0.16
C PRO A 76 8.99 -21.68 1.28
N TYR A 77 9.82 -21.68 2.34
CA TYR A 77 9.73 -20.68 3.40
C TYR A 77 10.14 -19.27 2.94
N VAL A 78 10.75 -19.14 1.75
CA VAL A 78 11.07 -17.84 1.14
C VAL A 78 9.82 -16.93 0.99
N PHE A 79 8.64 -17.52 0.80
CA PHE A 79 7.38 -16.77 0.72
C PHE A 79 7.04 -16.06 2.03
N LEU A 80 7.42 -16.62 3.20
CA LEU A 80 7.19 -15.97 4.49
C LEU A 80 8.02 -14.69 4.65
N LEU A 81 9.22 -14.64 4.06
CA LEU A 81 10.03 -13.42 4.05
C LEU A 81 9.30 -12.32 3.26
N PHE A 82 8.78 -12.64 2.07
CA PHE A 82 7.98 -11.70 1.28
C PHE A 82 6.69 -11.28 1.98
N THR A 83 6.00 -12.21 2.65
CA THR A 83 4.84 -11.88 3.48
C THR A 83 5.21 -10.92 4.62
N GLY A 84 6.36 -11.11 5.27
CA GLY A 84 6.85 -10.19 6.30
C GLY A 84 7.05 -8.77 5.79
N PHE A 85 7.71 -8.61 4.63
CA PHE A 85 7.85 -7.30 3.98
C PHE A 85 6.49 -6.68 3.63
N LEU A 86 5.53 -7.49 3.15
CA LEU A 86 4.19 -7.02 2.83
C LEU A 86 3.43 -6.53 4.08
N VAL A 87 3.53 -7.24 5.21
CA VAL A 87 2.93 -6.80 6.47
C VAL A 87 3.53 -5.47 6.94
N VAL A 88 4.85 -5.33 6.89
CA VAL A 88 5.52 -4.07 7.24
C VAL A 88 5.06 -2.93 6.32
N ALA A 89 4.93 -3.19 5.02
CA ALA A 89 4.44 -2.21 4.06
C ALA A 89 2.98 -1.80 4.36
N VAL A 90 2.11 -2.75 4.68
CA VAL A 90 0.71 -2.47 5.08
C VAL A 90 0.66 -1.62 6.34
N LEU A 91 1.44 -1.97 7.37
CA LEU A 91 1.51 -1.19 8.61
C LEU A 91 2.04 0.22 8.35
N TYR A 92 3.10 0.35 7.56
CA TYR A 92 3.64 1.65 7.18
C TYR A 92 2.58 2.50 6.47
N THR A 93 1.90 1.95 5.46
CA THR A 93 0.84 2.65 4.74
C THR A 93 -0.27 3.07 5.69
N TYR A 94 -0.72 2.18 6.57
CA TYR A 94 -1.79 2.46 7.53
C TYR A 94 -1.46 3.60 8.51
N PHE A 95 -0.21 3.67 9.00
CA PHE A 95 0.17 4.68 10.00
C PHE A 95 0.75 5.97 9.42
N ARG A 96 1.36 5.93 8.23
CA ARG A 96 2.15 7.06 7.69
C ARG A 96 1.57 7.70 6.44
N VAL A 97 0.69 7.03 5.71
CA VAL A 97 0.11 7.58 4.49
C VAL A 97 -1.24 8.22 4.83
N PRO A 98 -1.35 9.55 4.85
CA PRO A 98 -2.64 10.21 4.99
C PRO A 98 -3.49 9.96 3.73
N GLU A 99 -4.80 9.80 3.91
CA GLU A 99 -5.76 9.67 2.80
C GLU A 99 -5.68 10.90 1.88
N THR A 100 -5.23 10.72 0.63
CA THR A 100 -5.11 11.79 -0.37
C THR A 100 -6.39 11.97 -1.19
N THR A 101 -7.36 11.08 -1.04
CA THR A 101 -8.61 11.06 -1.83
C THR A 101 -9.46 12.30 -1.57
N GLY A 102 -9.63 13.16 -2.58
CA GLY A 102 -10.55 14.30 -2.53
C GLY A 102 -10.02 15.59 -1.89
N CYS A 103 -8.74 15.63 -1.48
CA CYS A 103 -8.08 16.87 -1.04
C CYS A 103 -7.47 17.62 -2.23
N THR A 104 -7.43 18.95 -2.16
CA THR A 104 -6.71 19.74 -3.16
C THR A 104 -5.19 19.59 -2.97
N PHE A 105 -4.43 19.67 -4.06
CA PHE A 105 -2.94 19.59 -4.04
C PHE A 105 -2.29 20.52 -2.99
N LYS A 106 -2.92 21.66 -2.68
CA LYS A 106 -2.43 22.61 -1.68
C LYS A 106 -2.61 22.12 -0.25
N GLU A 107 -3.69 21.40 0.04
CA GLU A 107 -3.99 20.82 1.35
C GLU A 107 -3.06 19.63 1.63
N VAL A 108 -2.88 18.73 0.66
CA VAL A 108 -1.91 17.61 0.79
C VAL A 108 -0.48 18.14 1.03
N ALA A 109 -0.07 19.17 0.27
CA ALA A 109 1.24 19.78 0.45
C ALA A 109 1.38 20.61 1.75
N ALA A 110 0.26 20.97 2.41
CA ALA A 110 0.24 21.62 3.71
C ALA A 110 0.35 20.58 4.84
N GLU A 111 -0.36 19.46 4.74
CA GLU A 111 -0.25 18.30 5.66
C GLU A 111 1.19 17.77 5.74
N PHE A 112 1.84 17.54 4.58
CA PHE A 112 3.24 17.10 4.55
C PHE A 112 4.23 18.16 5.07
N ARG A 113 3.96 19.46 4.90
CA ARG A 113 4.79 20.55 5.46
C ARG A 113 4.58 20.77 6.95
N GLN A 114 3.40 20.48 7.47
CA GLN A 114 3.09 20.61 8.89
C GLN A 114 3.60 19.42 9.70
N ALA A 115 3.74 18.23 9.09
CA ALA A 115 4.45 17.10 9.70
C ALA A 115 5.92 17.41 10.05
N ASP A 116 6.59 18.28 9.29
CA ASP A 116 7.95 18.76 9.58
C ASP A 116 8.01 19.90 10.62
N VAL A 117 6.89 20.56 10.91
CA VAL A 117 6.84 21.76 11.78
C VAL A 117 6.19 21.50 13.13
N MET A 118 5.47 20.38 13.31
CA MET A 118 4.53 20.20 14.43
C MET A 118 4.84 19.01 15.33
N GLU A 119 5.91 19.12 16.11
CA GLU A 119 5.96 18.59 17.48
C GLU A 119 5.00 19.36 18.44
N GLY A 120 3.87 19.92 17.96
CA GLY A 120 2.90 20.52 18.88
C GLY A 120 1.90 21.54 18.34
N LYS A 121 0.96 21.14 17.49
CA LYS A 121 -0.48 21.50 17.57
C LYS A 121 -1.27 20.62 16.59
N SER A 122 -2.44 20.22 17.05
CA SER A 122 -3.49 19.52 16.31
C SER A 122 -3.86 20.27 15.03
N VAL A 123 -3.61 19.63 13.89
CA VAL A 123 -4.11 20.07 12.59
C VAL A 123 -5.37 19.25 12.27
N SER A 124 -6.42 19.95 11.86
CA SER A 124 -7.72 19.39 11.54
C SER A 124 -7.69 18.57 10.23
N PRO A 125 -8.26 17.35 10.18
CA PRO A 125 -8.16 16.49 9.00
C PRO A 125 -9.08 16.92 7.84
N CYS A 126 -8.68 16.56 6.61
CA CYS A 126 -9.44 16.70 5.37
C CYS A 126 -10.86 16.10 5.41
N SER A 127 -11.78 16.81 4.74
CA SER A 127 -13.25 16.66 4.68
C SER A 127 -13.87 15.25 4.48
N PRO A 128 -13.28 14.27 3.74
CA PRO A 128 -13.95 12.97 3.56
C PRO A 128 -13.99 12.11 4.84
N CYS A 129 -12.97 12.22 5.69
CA CYS A 129 -12.88 11.50 6.96
C CYS A 129 -13.86 12.06 8.01
N GLN A 130 -14.29 13.31 7.85
CA GLN A 130 -15.24 13.98 8.76
C GLN A 130 -16.67 13.46 8.59
N ALA A 131 -17.06 13.04 7.37
CA ALA A 131 -18.40 12.50 7.14
C ALA A 131 -18.59 11.20 7.93
N LEU A 132 -17.72 10.20 7.80
CA LEU A 132 -17.84 8.95 8.54
C LEU A 132 -17.64 9.11 10.06
N CYS A 133 -16.70 9.94 10.50
CA CYS A 133 -16.44 10.15 11.93
C CYS A 133 -17.56 10.98 12.63
N SER A 134 -18.19 11.93 11.91
CA SER A 134 -19.37 12.64 12.40
C SER A 134 -20.62 11.75 12.45
N TRP A 135 -20.77 10.80 11.52
CA TRP A 135 -21.87 9.83 11.57
C TRP A 135 -21.73 8.86 12.75
N VAL A 136 -20.52 8.36 13.03
CA VAL A 136 -20.25 7.50 14.21
C VAL A 136 -20.56 8.26 15.51
N THR A 137 -20.09 9.50 15.66
CA THR A 137 -20.35 10.32 16.86
C THR A 137 -21.78 10.84 16.98
N THR A 138 -22.50 11.03 15.86
CA THR A 138 -23.93 11.40 15.86
C THR A 138 -24.81 10.20 16.24
N THR A 139 -24.45 8.99 15.82
CA THR A 139 -25.23 7.77 16.13
C THR A 139 -25.12 7.39 17.62
N GLU A 140 -23.98 7.64 18.27
CA GLU A 140 -23.83 7.44 19.72
C GLU A 140 -24.65 8.47 20.55
N ARG A 141 -24.86 9.68 20.01
CA ARG A 141 -25.66 10.72 20.66
C ARG A 141 -27.17 10.50 20.53
N SER A 142 -27.63 9.75 19.52
CA SER A 142 -29.06 9.43 19.36
C SER A 142 -29.50 8.16 20.10
N LEU A 143 -28.56 7.33 20.58
CA LEU A 143 -28.86 6.14 21.40
C LEU A 143 -28.78 6.43 22.92
N SER A 144 -28.50 7.67 23.31
CA SER A 144 -28.43 8.14 24.69
C SER A 144 -29.57 9.10 25.09
N LEU A 145 -30.61 9.20 24.26
CA LEU A 145 -31.91 9.84 24.52
C LEU A 145 -33.03 8.81 24.30
#